data_AF-A0A0P7K465-F1
#
_entry.id   AF-A0A0P7K465-F1
#
_cell.length_a   1.000
_cell.length_b   1.000
_cell.length_c   1.000
_cell.angle_alpha   90.00
_cell.angle_beta   90.00
_cell.angle_gamma   90.00
#
_symmetry.space_group_name_H-M   'P 1'
#
loop_
_entity.id
_entity.type
_entity.pdbx_description
1 polymer ?
#
loop_
_entity_poly.entity_id
_entity_poly.type
_entity_poly.pdbx_seq_one_letter_code
_entity_poly.pdbx_strand_id
1 'polypeptide(L)'
;MDIVTNDEYIGDSRLAEWYFKSRDGYELDSFSLGYFLKDLGDFVVVKTIDLNGALDTVTAFLKSDILEIRYETAYTDMLNSYIEQNMESDLYDPYHLMNQWDTFNANTIQQVLLNCFEAEKVISVCVLEGEYVEHGKIVLLTDNVMTLNESEYLADLNEHENCNTTIRINKTTEINFLSKNNHLYEQYLLKKPESNNK
;
A
#
# COMPACT_ATOMS: atom_id res chain seq x y z
N MET A 1 -21.45 -0.96 -15.71
CA MET A 1 -21.28 -1.45 -14.32
C MET A 1 -21.34 -2.95 -14.31
N ASP A 2 -20.15 -3.52 -14.17
CA ASP A 2 -19.89 -4.95 -14.02
C ASP A 2 -19.45 -5.17 -12.56
N ILE A 3 -19.98 -6.20 -11.89
CA ILE A 3 -19.75 -6.47 -10.46
C ILE A 3 -19.18 -7.88 -10.30
N VAL A 4 -18.03 -7.99 -9.64
CA VAL A 4 -17.32 -9.25 -9.39
C VAL A 4 -17.17 -9.49 -7.90
N THR A 5 -17.43 -10.72 -7.44
CA THR A 5 -17.43 -11.12 -6.02
C THR A 5 -16.52 -12.32 -5.68
N ASN A 6 -15.78 -12.84 -6.66
CA ASN A 6 -14.81 -13.94 -6.51
C ASN A 6 -13.42 -13.48 -6.96
N ASP A 7 -12.34 -14.23 -6.72
CA ASP A 7 -10.93 -13.94 -7.12
C ASP A 7 -10.68 -13.78 -8.66
N GLU A 8 -11.72 -13.77 -9.49
CA GLU A 8 -11.64 -13.60 -10.96
C GLU A 8 -11.16 -12.21 -11.41
N TYR A 9 -11.08 -11.24 -10.49
CA TYR A 9 -10.59 -9.87 -10.74
C TYR A 9 -9.06 -9.77 -10.86
N ILE A 10 -8.32 -10.80 -10.43
CA ILE A 10 -6.85 -10.73 -10.39
C ILE A 10 -6.30 -10.83 -11.81
N GLY A 11 -5.58 -9.78 -12.24
CA GLY A 11 -5.05 -9.66 -13.60
C GLY A 11 -6.02 -9.01 -14.59
N ASP A 12 -7.21 -8.57 -14.13
CA ASP A 12 -8.05 -7.66 -14.92
C ASP A 12 -7.35 -6.31 -15.06
N SER A 13 -7.20 -5.86 -16.31
CA SER A 13 -6.52 -4.60 -16.64
C SER A 13 -7.42 -3.36 -16.49
N ARG A 14 -8.71 -3.54 -16.19
CA ARG A 14 -9.66 -2.44 -16.01
C ARG A 14 -9.44 -1.75 -14.67
N LEU A 15 -9.63 -0.44 -14.65
CA LEU A 15 -9.69 0.34 -13.41
C LEU A 15 -10.91 -0.11 -12.61
N ALA A 16 -10.69 -0.42 -11.34
CA ALA A 16 -11.70 -0.97 -10.44
C ALA A 16 -11.88 -0.08 -9.21
N GLU A 17 -13.12 0.02 -8.75
CA GLU A 17 -13.46 0.40 -7.38
C GLU A 17 -13.67 -0.87 -6.58
N TRP A 18 -13.06 -0.99 -5.41
CA TRP A 18 -13.37 -2.10 -4.50
C TRP A 18 -13.72 -1.60 -3.10
N TYR A 19 -14.72 -2.26 -2.54
CA TYR A 19 -15.35 -1.89 -1.28
C TYR A 19 -15.01 -2.91 -0.21
N PHE A 20 -14.82 -2.44 1.02
CA PHE A 20 -14.40 -3.26 2.16
C PHE A 20 -15.54 -3.52 3.14
N LYS A 21 -15.34 -4.51 4.02
CA LYS A 21 -16.24 -4.79 5.14
C LYS A 21 -16.25 -3.64 6.15
N SER A 22 -17.30 -2.82 6.19
CA SER A 22 -17.43 -1.84 7.27
C SER A 22 -17.54 -2.53 8.64
N ARG A 23 -16.87 -1.97 9.67
CA ARG A 23 -16.91 -2.47 11.05
C ARG A 23 -18.34 -2.57 11.63
N ASP A 24 -19.24 -1.71 11.16
CA ASP A 24 -20.58 -1.56 11.74
C ASP A 24 -21.67 -2.31 10.95
N GLY A 25 -21.31 -3.04 9.89
CA GLY A 25 -22.24 -3.88 9.11
C GLY A 25 -23.31 -3.10 8.33
N TYR A 26 -23.18 -1.78 8.25
CA TYR A 26 -24.03 -0.90 7.46
C TYR A 26 -23.17 0.01 6.59
N GLU A 27 -23.58 0.08 5.32
CA GLU A 27 -23.12 0.93 4.21
C GLU A 27 -21.67 0.78 3.72
N LEU A 28 -21.56 0.63 2.38
CA LEU A 28 -20.32 0.62 1.60
C LEU A 28 -19.81 2.07 1.52
N ASP A 29 -19.36 2.63 2.63
CA ASP A 29 -19.07 4.07 2.75
C ASP A 29 -17.68 4.48 2.21
N SER A 30 -16.77 3.53 2.03
CA SER A 30 -15.45 3.77 1.48
C SER A 30 -15.07 2.69 0.45
N PHE A 31 -14.40 3.15 -0.61
CA PHE A 31 -13.79 2.28 -1.60
C PHE A 31 -12.36 2.74 -1.87
N SER A 32 -11.54 1.80 -2.32
CA SER A 32 -10.27 2.12 -2.95
C SER A 32 -10.40 1.97 -4.46
N LEU A 33 -9.55 2.69 -5.19
CA LEU A 33 -9.55 2.75 -6.64
C LEU A 33 -8.18 2.35 -7.19
N GLY A 34 -8.16 1.55 -8.25
CA GLY A 34 -6.91 1.10 -8.84
C GLY A 34 -7.00 -0.16 -9.68
N TYR A 35 -5.89 -0.89 -9.76
CA TYR A 35 -5.75 -2.07 -10.61
C TYR A 35 -5.18 -3.24 -9.82
N PHE A 36 -5.76 -4.42 -10.00
CA PHE A 36 -5.30 -5.65 -9.39
C PHE A 36 -4.10 -6.21 -10.15
N LEU A 37 -3.01 -6.46 -9.43
CA LEU A 37 -1.73 -6.87 -10.02
C LEU A 37 -1.46 -8.35 -9.83
N LYS A 38 -1.59 -8.86 -8.60
CA LYS A 38 -1.05 -10.18 -8.27
C LYS A 38 -1.68 -10.82 -7.05
N ASP A 39 -1.92 -12.12 -7.12
CA ASP A 39 -2.27 -12.93 -5.95
C ASP A 39 -1.00 -13.33 -5.17
N LEU A 40 -1.02 -13.14 -3.85
CA LEU A 40 0.03 -13.55 -2.91
C LEU A 40 -0.49 -14.49 -1.81
N GLY A 41 -1.59 -15.20 -2.05
CA GLY A 41 -2.17 -16.16 -1.11
C GLY A 41 -3.42 -15.59 -0.44
N ASP A 42 -3.32 -15.18 0.82
CA ASP A 42 -4.42 -14.51 1.52
C ASP A 42 -4.55 -13.02 1.10
N PHE A 43 -3.49 -12.48 0.50
CA PHE A 43 -3.41 -11.09 0.06
C PHE A 43 -3.50 -10.98 -1.46
N VAL A 44 -4.11 -9.89 -1.92
CA VAL A 44 -3.99 -9.43 -3.32
C VAL A 44 -3.22 -8.12 -3.37
N VAL A 45 -2.26 -8.03 -4.28
CA VAL A 45 -1.53 -6.80 -4.57
C VAL A 45 -2.30 -5.99 -5.60
N VAL A 46 -2.42 -4.71 -5.32
CA VAL A 46 -3.01 -3.70 -6.19
C VAL A 46 -2.07 -2.52 -6.34
N LYS A 47 -2.23 -1.77 -7.42
CA LYS A 47 -1.80 -0.38 -7.48
C LYS A 47 -2.99 0.53 -7.26
N THR A 48 -2.90 1.44 -6.31
CA THR A 48 -3.96 2.41 -6.03
C THR A 48 -3.73 3.71 -6.80
N ILE A 49 -4.81 4.43 -7.09
CA ILE A 49 -4.79 5.67 -7.87
C ILE A 49 -5.38 6.77 -7.01
N ASP A 50 -4.67 7.90 -6.92
CA ASP A 50 -5.17 9.07 -6.21
C ASP A 50 -6.27 9.80 -7.00
N LEU A 51 -6.90 10.78 -6.34
CA LEU A 51 -7.98 11.57 -6.93
C LEU A 51 -7.55 12.40 -8.15
N ASN A 52 -6.25 12.56 -8.39
CA ASN A 52 -5.71 13.27 -9.53
C ASN A 52 -5.36 12.32 -10.69
N GLY A 53 -5.60 11.02 -10.56
CA GLY A 53 -5.29 10.02 -11.58
C GLY A 53 -3.83 9.58 -11.62
N ALA A 54 -3.06 9.77 -10.55
CA ALA A 54 -1.68 9.32 -10.45
C ALA A 54 -1.54 8.11 -9.52
N LEU A 55 -0.60 7.22 -9.83
CA LEU A 55 -0.25 6.07 -8.99
C LEU A 55 0.13 6.52 -7.59
N ASP A 56 -0.63 6.09 -6.58
CA ASP A 56 -0.39 6.49 -5.19
C ASP A 56 0.45 5.45 -4.44
N THR A 57 -0.03 4.20 -4.42
CA THR A 57 0.62 3.13 -3.67
C THR A 57 0.62 1.80 -4.42
N VAL A 58 1.60 0.95 -4.13
CA VAL A 58 1.56 -0.49 -4.38
C VAL A 58 1.31 -1.18 -3.05
N THR A 59 0.15 -1.82 -2.95
CA THR A 59 -0.45 -2.23 -1.67
C THR A 59 -0.92 -3.66 -1.73
N ALA A 60 -0.74 -4.41 -0.64
CA ALA A 60 -1.44 -5.67 -0.43
C ALA A 60 -2.68 -5.45 0.45
N PHE A 61 -3.83 -5.94 -0.01
CA PHE A 61 -5.06 -6.02 0.77
C PHE A 61 -5.38 -7.48 1.10
N LEU A 62 -5.90 -7.73 2.30
CA LEU A 62 -6.41 -9.03 2.68
C LEU A 62 -7.67 -9.34 1.85
N LYS A 63 -7.65 -10.43 1.07
CA LYS A 63 -8.76 -10.77 0.16
C LYS A 63 -10.08 -10.96 0.88
N SER A 64 -10.05 -11.47 2.12
CA SER A 64 -11.26 -11.68 2.92
C SER A 64 -11.99 -10.39 3.29
N ASP A 65 -11.34 -9.23 3.15
CA ASP A 65 -11.91 -7.94 3.54
C ASP A 65 -12.54 -7.22 2.35
N ILE A 66 -12.24 -7.64 1.12
CA ILE A 66 -12.87 -7.13 -0.11
C ILE A 66 -14.25 -7.76 -0.27
N LEU A 67 -15.30 -6.94 -0.33
CA LEU A 67 -16.69 -7.37 -0.47
C LEU A 67 -17.18 -7.36 -1.91
N GLU A 68 -16.85 -6.29 -2.62
CA GLU A 68 -17.41 -6.01 -3.93
C GLU A 68 -16.40 -5.26 -4.76
N ILE A 69 -16.30 -5.63 -6.03
CA ILE A 69 -15.48 -4.93 -7.01
C ILE A 69 -16.38 -4.48 -8.15
N ARG A 70 -16.30 -3.20 -8.50
CA ARG A 70 -17.07 -2.57 -9.56
C ARG A 70 -16.15 -2.06 -10.66
N TYR A 71 -16.55 -2.32 -11.88
CA TYR A 71 -15.92 -1.79 -13.09
C TYR A 71 -16.94 -0.95 -13.89
N GLU A 72 -16.43 -0.05 -14.74
CA GLU A 72 -17.24 0.71 -15.69
C GLU A 72 -18.37 1.47 -14.98
N THR A 73 -18.00 2.15 -13.90
CA THR A 73 -18.82 3.15 -13.21
C THR A 73 -18.53 4.53 -13.82
N ALA A 74 -19.43 5.49 -13.59
CA ALA A 74 -19.17 6.87 -13.99
C ALA A 74 -17.90 7.46 -13.33
N TYR A 75 -17.53 6.97 -12.15
CA TYR A 75 -16.35 7.44 -11.42
C TYR A 75 -15.07 6.81 -11.98
N THR A 76 -15.05 5.51 -12.30
CA THR A 76 -13.92 4.89 -13.01
C THR A 76 -13.72 5.51 -14.40
N ASP A 77 -14.79 5.86 -15.10
CA ASP A 77 -14.71 6.52 -16.42
C ASP A 77 -14.06 7.91 -16.31
N MET A 78 -14.45 8.68 -15.31
CA MET A 78 -13.83 9.99 -15.03
C MET A 78 -12.34 9.85 -14.69
N LEU A 79 -11.99 8.94 -13.79
CA LEU A 79 -10.60 8.76 -13.36
C LEU A 79 -9.71 8.18 -14.46
N ASN A 80 -10.24 7.33 -15.34
CA ASN A 80 -9.53 6.90 -16.54
C ASN A 80 -9.08 8.09 -17.39
N SER A 81 -9.94 9.12 -17.55
CA SER A 81 -9.55 10.33 -18.28
C SER A 81 -8.41 11.09 -17.59
N TYR A 82 -8.37 11.13 -16.25
CA TYR A 82 -7.27 11.77 -15.51
C TYR A 82 -5.97 10.97 -15.63
N ILE A 83 -6.07 9.65 -15.53
CA ILE A 83 -4.95 8.73 -15.71
C ILE A 83 -4.33 8.88 -17.11
N GLU A 84 -5.15 8.92 -18.16
CA GLU A 84 -4.69 9.14 -19.54
C GLU A 84 -3.91 10.45 -19.67
N GLN A 85 -4.44 11.56 -19.14
CA GLN A 85 -3.76 12.86 -19.17
C GLN A 85 -2.42 12.83 -18.42
N ASN A 86 -2.37 12.15 -17.27
CA ASN A 86 -1.13 12.01 -16.50
C ASN A 86 -0.12 11.11 -17.20
N MET A 87 -0.55 10.06 -17.90
CA MET A 87 0.33 9.22 -18.71
C MET A 87 0.94 10.01 -19.87
N GLU A 88 0.13 10.83 -20.57
CA GLU A 88 0.61 11.72 -21.64
C GLU A 88 1.60 12.78 -21.16
N SER A 89 1.50 13.18 -19.88
CA SER A 89 2.30 14.25 -19.27
C SER A 89 3.49 13.74 -18.42
N ASP A 90 3.72 12.42 -18.37
CA ASP A 90 4.73 11.79 -17.49
C ASP A 90 4.53 12.09 -15.98
N LEU A 91 3.26 12.17 -15.57
CA LEU A 91 2.83 12.45 -14.18
C LEU A 91 2.12 11.25 -13.53
N TYR A 92 1.96 10.14 -14.24
CA TYR A 92 1.25 8.96 -13.72
C TYR A 92 2.01 8.27 -12.58
N ASP A 93 3.30 7.99 -12.76
CA ASP A 93 4.17 7.36 -11.76
C ASP A 93 5.48 8.16 -11.60
N PRO A 94 5.43 9.38 -11.04
CA PRO A 94 6.56 10.29 -11.00
C PRO A 94 7.71 9.82 -10.08
N TYR A 95 7.45 8.85 -9.20
CA TYR A 95 8.44 8.29 -8.28
C TYR A 95 8.90 6.89 -8.70
N HIS A 96 8.48 6.43 -9.89
CA HIS A 96 8.84 5.13 -10.44
C HIS A 96 8.55 3.96 -9.48
N LEU A 97 7.40 3.99 -8.81
CA LEU A 97 6.99 2.95 -7.86
C LEU A 97 6.79 1.61 -8.57
N MET A 98 6.27 1.60 -9.80
CA MET A 98 6.11 0.36 -10.56
C MET A 98 7.45 -0.24 -10.96
N ASN A 99 8.42 0.58 -11.38
CA ASN A 99 9.77 0.10 -11.67
C ASN A 99 10.40 -0.55 -10.43
N GLN A 100 10.20 0.04 -9.25
CA GLN A 100 10.65 -0.55 -7.98
C GLN A 100 9.92 -1.87 -7.69
N TRP A 101 8.60 -1.90 -7.85
CA TRP A 101 7.80 -3.12 -7.66
C TRP A 101 8.26 -4.26 -8.57
N ASP A 102 8.52 -3.98 -9.84
CA ASP A 102 8.94 -4.99 -10.82
C ASP A 102 10.30 -5.62 -10.45
N THR A 103 11.15 -4.90 -9.71
CA THR A 103 12.44 -5.45 -9.22
C THR A 103 12.28 -6.44 -8.08
N PHE A 104 11.17 -6.42 -7.33
CA PHE A 104 10.96 -7.35 -6.22
C PHE A 104 10.86 -8.81 -6.68
N ASN A 105 10.31 -9.07 -7.87
CA ASN A 105 10.18 -10.42 -8.43
C ASN A 105 9.69 -11.48 -7.39
N ALA A 106 8.66 -11.13 -6.63
CA ALA A 106 8.17 -11.91 -5.50
C ALA A 106 6.82 -12.58 -5.81
N ASN A 107 6.62 -13.82 -5.35
CA ASN A 107 5.38 -14.59 -5.54
C ASN A 107 4.63 -14.88 -4.23
N THR A 108 5.14 -14.42 -3.09
CA THR A 108 4.52 -14.58 -1.77
C THR A 108 4.65 -13.28 -0.97
N ILE A 109 3.77 -13.07 0.01
CA ILE A 109 3.85 -11.90 0.88
C ILE A 109 5.18 -11.85 1.65
N GLN A 110 5.70 -12.99 2.11
CA GLN A 110 6.99 -13.06 2.80
C GLN A 110 8.15 -12.65 1.88
N GLN A 111 8.14 -13.02 0.60
CA GLN A 111 9.17 -12.57 -0.34
C GLN A 111 9.11 -11.06 -0.58
N VAL A 112 7.91 -10.48 -0.69
CA VAL A 112 7.76 -9.02 -0.81
C VAL A 112 8.29 -8.32 0.44
N LEU A 113 7.91 -8.79 1.62
CA LEU A 113 8.38 -8.24 2.90
C LEU A 113 9.91 -8.39 3.06
N LEU A 114 10.49 -9.50 2.59
CA LEU A 114 11.93 -9.70 2.59
C LEU A 114 12.63 -8.69 1.67
N ASN A 115 12.09 -8.43 0.48
CA ASN A 115 12.63 -7.41 -0.41
C ASN A 115 12.55 -6.01 0.22
N CYS A 116 11.44 -5.68 0.87
CA CYS A 116 11.31 -4.42 1.63
C CYS A 116 12.36 -4.33 2.74
N PHE A 117 12.59 -5.43 3.47
CA PHE A 117 13.60 -5.52 4.52
C PHE A 117 15.03 -5.31 3.97
N GLU A 118 15.40 -6.05 2.92
CA GLU A 118 16.74 -5.98 2.32
C GLU A 118 17.03 -4.63 1.66
N ALA A 119 16.00 -4.00 1.08
CA ALA A 119 16.11 -2.67 0.46
C ALA A 119 15.92 -1.51 1.46
N GLU A 120 15.79 -1.80 2.76
CA GLU A 120 15.53 -0.84 3.83
C GLU A 120 14.36 0.12 3.53
N LYS A 121 13.31 -0.41 2.89
CA LYS A 121 12.12 0.36 2.53
C LYS A 121 11.30 0.75 3.75
N VAL A 122 10.77 1.96 3.72
CA VAL A 122 9.73 2.39 4.65
C VAL A 122 8.40 1.85 4.15
N ILE A 123 7.74 1.05 4.97
CA ILE A 123 6.40 0.51 4.69
C ILE A 123 5.39 1.07 5.68
N SER A 124 4.12 1.07 5.27
CA SER A 124 2.99 1.37 6.16
C SER A 124 2.12 0.14 6.32
N VAL A 125 1.65 -0.14 7.53
CA VAL A 125 0.91 -1.36 7.84
C VAL A 125 -0.33 -1.02 8.64
N CYS A 126 -1.49 -1.41 8.11
CA CYS A 126 -2.77 -1.32 8.81
C CYS A 126 -3.04 -2.66 9.51
N VAL A 127 -3.12 -2.63 10.84
CA VAL A 127 -3.42 -3.81 11.67
C VAL A 127 -4.93 -3.94 11.94
N LEU A 128 -5.64 -2.81 11.88
CA LEU A 128 -7.08 -2.74 12.04
C LEU A 128 -7.59 -1.64 11.11
N GLU A 129 -8.56 -1.99 10.27
CA GLU A 129 -9.13 -1.07 9.28
C GLU A 129 -9.48 0.30 9.88
N GLY A 130 -8.93 1.36 9.27
CA GLY A 130 -9.27 2.75 9.53
C GLY A 130 -8.77 3.37 10.84
N GLU A 131 -8.07 2.64 11.71
CA GLU A 131 -7.75 3.16 13.06
C GLU A 131 -6.27 3.25 13.39
N TYR A 132 -5.43 2.32 12.90
CA TYR A 132 -4.05 2.27 13.35
C TYR A 132 -3.11 1.83 12.23
N VAL A 133 -2.29 2.78 11.78
CA VAL A 133 -1.31 2.58 10.71
C VAL A 133 0.08 2.80 11.27
N GLU A 134 0.86 1.72 11.29
CA GLU A 134 2.26 1.72 11.70
C GLU A 134 3.15 2.02 10.51
N HIS A 135 4.22 2.79 10.73
CA HIS A 135 5.07 3.33 9.67
C HIS A 135 6.54 3.16 10.02
N GLY A 136 7.26 2.36 9.23
CA GLY A 136 8.69 2.18 9.51
C GLY A 136 9.41 1.21 8.60
N LYS A 137 10.70 1.06 8.87
CA LYS A 137 11.53 0.03 8.22
C LYS A 137 11.40 -1.28 8.97
N ILE A 138 11.34 -2.39 8.25
CA ILE A 138 11.38 -3.71 8.87
C ILE A 138 12.78 -3.89 9.51
N VAL A 139 12.85 -4.27 10.79
CA VAL A 139 14.11 -4.59 11.50
C VAL A 139 14.19 -6.05 11.95
N LEU A 140 13.05 -6.73 11.95
CA LEU A 140 12.95 -8.16 12.19
C LEU A 140 11.83 -8.72 11.30
N LEU A 141 12.12 -9.80 10.59
CA LEU A 141 11.14 -10.52 9.79
C LEU A 141 11.22 -12.02 10.09
N THR A 142 10.06 -12.61 10.34
CA THR A 142 9.87 -14.06 10.46
C THR A 142 8.66 -14.46 9.63
N ASP A 143 8.35 -15.75 9.54
CA ASP A 143 7.18 -16.23 8.81
C ASP A 143 5.84 -15.65 9.32
N ASN A 144 5.77 -15.29 10.61
CA ASN A 144 4.51 -14.91 11.28
C ASN A 144 4.45 -13.44 11.72
N VAL A 145 5.60 -12.83 11.99
CA VAL A 145 5.70 -11.48 12.53
C VAL A 145 6.75 -10.67 11.81
N MET A 146 6.50 -9.36 11.73
CA MET A 146 7.48 -8.35 11.38
C MET A 146 7.56 -7.31 12.49
N THR A 147 8.73 -6.70 12.68
CA THR A 147 8.91 -5.56 13.57
C THR A 147 9.30 -4.35 12.74
N LEU A 148 8.52 -3.27 12.85
CA LEU A 148 8.82 -1.98 12.23
C LEU A 148 9.57 -1.11 13.22
N ASN A 149 10.64 -0.47 12.77
CA ASN A 149 11.32 0.59 13.50
C ASN A 149 10.84 1.95 12.97
N GLU A 150 10.24 2.71 13.88
CA GLU A 150 9.68 4.04 13.67
C GLU A 150 10.53 5.12 14.34
N SER A 151 11.70 4.78 14.89
CA SER A 151 12.49 5.69 15.73
C SER A 151 12.83 7.00 15.05
N GLU A 152 13.16 6.95 13.76
CA GLU A 152 13.49 8.14 12.98
C GLU A 152 12.24 9.00 12.72
N TYR A 153 11.07 8.36 12.58
CA TYR A 153 9.79 9.03 12.37
C TYR A 153 9.29 9.70 13.65
N LEU A 154 9.24 8.95 14.74
CA LEU A 154 8.79 9.43 16.05
C LEU A 154 9.73 10.50 16.60
N ALA A 155 11.05 10.36 16.42
CA ALA A 155 12.01 11.38 16.86
C ALA A 155 11.75 12.75 16.21
N ASP A 156 11.34 12.80 14.93
CA ASP A 156 11.01 14.04 14.23
C ASP A 156 9.70 14.67 14.70
N LEU A 157 8.83 13.88 15.32
CA LEU A 157 7.58 14.33 15.95
C LEU A 157 7.75 14.68 17.45
N ASN A 158 8.97 14.57 18.00
CA ASN A 158 9.26 14.62 19.44
C ASN A 158 8.50 13.56 20.26
N GLU A 159 8.21 12.42 19.64
CA GLU A 159 7.64 11.24 20.28
C GLU A 159 8.78 10.29 20.64
N HIS A 160 8.86 9.90 21.91
CA HIS A 160 9.98 9.11 22.45
C HIS A 160 9.52 7.74 22.99
N GLU A 161 8.31 7.32 22.64
CA GLU A 161 7.81 6.00 23.02
C GLU A 161 8.37 4.91 22.11
N ASN A 162 8.19 3.67 22.57
CA ASN A 162 8.87 2.46 22.10
C ASN A 162 8.90 2.36 20.57
N CYS A 163 10.04 2.68 19.97
CA CYS A 163 10.19 2.89 18.53
C CYS A 163 10.07 1.64 17.67
N ASN A 164 9.77 0.48 18.26
CA ASN A 164 9.66 -0.79 17.56
C ASN A 164 8.30 -1.41 17.79
N THR A 165 7.46 -1.45 16.76
CA THR A 165 6.17 -2.16 16.80
C THR A 165 6.32 -3.54 16.17
N THR A 166 5.96 -4.59 16.91
CA THR A 166 5.86 -5.95 16.37
C THR A 166 4.43 -6.28 15.95
N ILE A 167 4.26 -6.64 14.68
CA ILE A 167 2.99 -6.87 14.02
C ILE A 167 2.92 -8.33 13.57
N ARG A 168 1.76 -8.98 13.79
CA ARG A 168 1.48 -10.30 13.21
C ARG A 168 0.98 -10.12 11.78
N ILE A 169 1.67 -10.75 10.82
CA ILE A 169 1.36 -10.62 9.38
C ILE A 169 -0.05 -11.12 9.09
N ASN A 170 -0.50 -12.20 9.73
CA ASN A 170 -1.86 -12.72 9.55
C ASN A 170 -2.98 -11.88 10.21
N LYS A 171 -2.63 -10.75 10.83
CA LYS A 171 -3.58 -9.80 11.40
C LYS A 171 -3.58 -8.46 10.67
N THR A 172 -2.81 -8.32 9.60
CA THR A 172 -2.79 -7.08 8.82
C THR A 172 -3.89 -7.11 7.77
N THR A 173 -4.62 -6.02 7.65
CA THR A 173 -5.66 -5.84 6.62
C THR A 173 -5.07 -5.22 5.35
N GLU A 174 -4.06 -4.36 5.51
CA GLU A 174 -3.41 -3.61 4.44
C GLU A 174 -1.91 -3.44 4.71
N ILE A 175 -1.10 -3.58 3.66
CA ILE A 175 0.33 -3.26 3.71
C ILE A 175 0.71 -2.43 2.47
N ASN A 176 1.15 -1.20 2.71
CA ASN A 176 1.68 -0.30 1.68
C ASN A 176 3.18 -0.52 1.55
N PHE A 177 3.59 -1.29 0.54
CA PHE A 177 5.01 -1.61 0.31
C PHE A 177 5.78 -0.44 -0.28
N LEU A 178 5.14 0.26 -1.22
CA LEU A 178 5.69 1.41 -1.93
C LEU A 178 4.58 2.45 -2.00
N SER A 179 4.84 3.68 -1.55
CA SER A 179 3.88 4.78 -1.65
C SER A 179 4.58 6.08 -1.96
N LYS A 180 3.85 7.04 -2.54
CA LYS A 180 4.32 8.42 -2.70
C LYS A 180 4.85 8.98 -1.37
N ASN A 181 4.06 8.81 -0.31
CA ASN A 181 4.39 9.32 1.02
C ASN A 181 5.65 8.67 1.60
N ASN A 182 5.78 7.35 1.53
CA ASN A 182 6.94 6.64 2.04
C ASN A 182 8.19 6.99 1.23
N HIS A 183 8.07 7.10 -0.10
CA HIS A 183 9.18 7.53 -0.94
C HIS A 183 9.65 8.95 -0.58
N LEU A 184 8.73 9.90 -0.44
CA LEU A 184 9.09 11.28 -0.05
C LEU A 184 9.74 11.32 1.34
N TYR A 185 9.27 10.49 2.27
CA TYR A 185 9.87 10.35 3.59
C TYR A 185 11.28 9.73 3.52
N GLU A 186 11.49 8.67 2.72
CA GLU A 186 12.81 8.10 2.44
C GLU A 186 13.77 9.17 1.89
N GLN A 187 13.32 10.00 0.94
CA GLN A 187 14.12 11.09 0.39
C GLN A 187 14.45 12.18 1.42
N TYR A 188 13.54 12.43 2.36
CA TYR A 188 13.78 13.33 3.48
C TYR A 188 14.87 12.77 4.41
N LEU A 189 14.77 11.50 4.80
CA LEU A 189 15.75 10.83 5.66
C LEU A 189 17.16 10.87 5.06
N LEU A 190 17.31 10.65 3.75
CA LEU A 190 18.60 10.73 3.06
C LEU A 190 19.23 12.13 3.06
N LYS A 191 18.42 13.18 3.16
CA LYS A 191 18.86 14.58 3.17
C LYS A 191 19.00 15.14 4.57
N LYS A 192 18.44 14.45 5.57
CA LYS A 192 18.48 14.86 6.96
C LYS A 192 19.94 14.84 7.42
N PRO A 193 20.48 15.95 7.94
CA PRO A 193 21.80 15.91 8.54
C PRO A 193 21.76 14.93 9.71
N GLU A 194 22.75 14.04 9.82
CA GLU A 194 22.91 13.25 11.05
C GLU A 194 22.93 14.23 12.22
N SER A 195 21.95 14.08 13.11
CA SER A 195 21.98 14.77 14.38
C SER A 195 23.23 14.28 15.09
N ASN A 196 24.29 15.09 15.04
CA ASN A 196 25.47 14.93 15.87
C ASN A 196 24.99 14.91 17.31
N ASN A 197 24.77 13.73 17.86
CA ASN A 197 24.58 13.52 19.28
C ASN A 197 25.86 14.00 19.96
N LYS A 198 25.82 15.23 20.47
CA LYS A 198 26.75 15.75 21.47
C LYS A 198 26.16 15.55 22.85
#